data_AF-A0A6A9UV91-F1
#
_entry.id   AF-A0A6A9UV91-F1
#
_cell.length_a   1.000
_cell.length_b   1.000
_cell.length_c   1.000
_cell.angle_alpha   90.00
_cell.angle_beta   90.00
_cell.angle_gamma   90.00
#
_symmetry.space_group_name_H-M   'P 1'
#
loop_
_entity.id
_entity.type
_entity.pdbx_description
1 polymer ?
#
loop_
_entity_poly.entity_id
_entity_poly.type
_entity_poly.pdbx_seq_one_letter_code
_entity_poly.pdbx_strand_id
1 'polypeptide(L)'
;MRLVHQRLRQAVELARADAAAGAPASTPSSDLLLHCWGSCLALSGHHGGEDRLLFPALTGQHPELVEVVGRLRQDHDMIESLITAFREAVERREPPASLDRHLEGLAAVVESHFGYEERQLLAVLESLDLEAPVEEVLGPLAG
;
A
#
# COMPACT_ATOMS: atom_id res chain seq x y z
N MET A 1 -1.35 -7.90 -10.19
CA MET A 1 -0.94 -6.49 -9.97
C MET A 1 -2.09 -5.50 -10.12
N ARG A 2 -2.55 -5.11 -11.33
CA ARG A 2 -3.63 -4.10 -11.50
C ARG A 2 -4.87 -4.31 -10.61
N LEU A 3 -5.38 -5.54 -10.54
CA LEU A 3 -6.54 -5.87 -9.69
C LEU A 3 -6.24 -5.64 -8.19
N VAL A 4 -5.05 -6.03 -7.75
CA VAL A 4 -4.60 -5.83 -6.35
C VAL A 4 -4.49 -4.34 -6.06
N HIS A 5 -3.87 -3.55 -6.94
CA HIS A 5 -3.80 -2.09 -6.79
C HIS A 5 -5.18 -1.44 -6.76
N GLN A 6 -6.11 -1.89 -7.60
CA GLN A 6 -7.48 -1.40 -7.57
C GLN A 6 -8.17 -1.69 -6.23
N ARG A 7 -8.01 -2.90 -5.69
CA ARG A 7 -8.54 -3.29 -4.37
C ARG A 7 -7.90 -2.47 -3.24
N LEU A 8 -6.60 -2.22 -3.31
CA LEU A 8 -5.87 -1.40 -2.33
C LEU A 8 -6.31 0.08 -2.38
N ARG A 9 -6.49 0.66 -3.56
CA ARG A 9 -7.07 2.00 -3.72
C ARG A 9 -8.45 2.10 -3.05
N GLN A 10 -9.31 1.12 -3.29
CA GLN A 10 -10.65 1.08 -2.66
C GLN A 10 -10.56 0.98 -1.14
N ALA A 11 -9.62 0.18 -0.62
CA ALA A 11 -9.41 0.03 0.82
C ALA A 11 -9.01 1.35 1.50
N VAL A 12 -8.08 2.10 0.89
CA VAL A 12 -7.67 3.42 1.38
C VAL A 12 -8.82 4.42 1.34
N GLU A 13 -9.61 4.46 0.26
CA GLU A 13 -10.76 5.36 0.16
C GLU A 13 -11.86 5.03 1.17
N LEU A 14 -12.10 3.75 1.48
CA LEU A 14 -13.03 3.37 2.55
C LEU A 14 -12.54 3.86 3.92
N ALA A 15 -11.25 3.71 4.22
CA ALA A 15 -10.67 4.23 5.46
C ALA A 15 -10.81 5.76 5.57
N ARG A 16 -10.69 6.48 4.45
CA ARG A 16 -10.92 7.94 4.40
C ARG A 16 -12.36 8.32 4.65
N ALA A 17 -13.30 7.63 4.01
CA ALA A 17 -14.73 7.88 4.21
C ALA A 17 -15.14 7.70 5.68
N ASP A 18 -14.62 6.66 6.33
CA ASP A 18 -14.86 6.40 7.75
C ASP A 18 -14.22 7.46 8.66
N ALA A 19 -13.00 7.92 8.33
CA ALA A 19 -12.32 8.98 9.08
C ALA A 19 -13.11 10.30 9.02
N ALA A 20 -13.66 10.63 7.84
CA ALA A 20 -14.49 11.81 7.63
C ALA A 20 -15.87 11.71 8.29
N ALA A 21 -16.45 10.51 8.36
CA ALA A 21 -17.76 10.26 8.96
C ALA A 21 -17.77 10.29 10.50
N GLY A 22 -16.62 10.39 11.15
CA GLY A 22 -16.47 10.45 12.61
C GLY A 22 -17.29 11.57 13.26
N ALA A 23 -18.43 11.21 13.85
CA ALA A 23 -19.30 12.05 14.67
C ALA A 23 -18.57 12.66 15.89
N PRO A 24 -19.07 13.78 16.47
CA PRO A 24 -18.36 14.44 17.56
C PRO A 24 -18.37 13.59 18.85
N ALA A 25 -17.17 13.45 19.40
CA ALA A 25 -16.80 13.00 20.75
C ALA A 25 -16.68 11.47 21.01
N SER A 26 -15.49 11.15 21.55
CA SER A 26 -15.04 9.90 22.18
C SER A 26 -14.86 8.67 21.28
N THR A 27 -13.58 8.35 21.06
CA THR A 27 -13.03 7.16 20.37
C THR A 27 -13.21 7.12 18.85
N PRO A 28 -12.15 6.80 18.07
CA PRO A 28 -12.34 6.32 16.71
C PRO A 28 -13.38 5.20 16.75
N SER A 29 -14.36 5.18 15.84
CA SER A 29 -15.29 4.05 15.79
C SER A 29 -14.47 2.76 15.63
N SER A 30 -14.92 1.68 16.28
CA SER A 30 -14.27 0.37 16.13
C SER A 30 -14.10 -0.03 14.66
N ASP A 31 -15.01 0.45 13.80
CA ASP A 31 -15.03 0.18 12.36
C ASP A 31 -13.93 0.96 11.60
N LEU A 32 -13.67 2.23 11.92
CA LEU A 32 -12.57 3.01 11.34
C LEU A 32 -11.22 2.34 11.64
N LEU A 33 -11.05 1.87 12.89
CA LEU A 33 -9.85 1.12 13.27
C LEU A 33 -9.77 -0.17 12.46
N LEU A 34 -10.85 -0.94 12.37
CA LEU A 34 -10.88 -2.21 11.65
C LEU A 34 -10.50 -2.05 10.17
N HIS A 35 -11.12 -1.10 9.46
CA HIS A 35 -10.87 -0.88 8.03
C HIS A 35 -9.50 -0.26 7.77
N CYS A 36 -9.04 0.66 8.61
CA CYS A 36 -7.73 1.25 8.42
C CYS A 36 -6.60 0.26 8.74
N TRP A 37 -6.72 -0.52 9.81
CA TRP A 37 -5.78 -1.60 10.10
C TRP A 37 -5.77 -2.65 8.99
N GLY A 38 -6.93 -3.04 8.46
CA GLY A 38 -7.02 -3.95 7.32
C GLY A 38 -6.33 -3.42 6.07
N SER A 39 -6.54 -2.14 5.74
CA SER A 39 -5.94 -1.50 4.57
C SER A 39 -4.42 -1.33 4.70
N CYS A 40 -3.94 -0.86 5.87
CA CYS A 40 -2.51 -0.75 6.15
C CYS A 40 -1.83 -2.11 6.13
N LEU A 41 -2.45 -3.15 6.70
CA LEU A 41 -1.90 -4.52 6.66
C LEU A 41 -1.86 -5.07 5.22
N ALA A 42 -2.88 -4.79 4.42
CA ALA A 42 -2.91 -5.21 3.02
C ALA A 42 -1.81 -4.52 2.19
N LEU A 43 -1.60 -3.21 2.36
CA LEU A 43 -0.51 -2.46 1.72
C LEU A 43 0.87 -2.98 2.14
N SER A 44 1.13 -3.06 3.45
CA SER A 44 2.42 -3.58 3.95
C SER A 44 2.67 -5.03 3.53
N GLY A 45 1.62 -5.86 3.44
CA GLY A 45 1.71 -7.25 2.98
C GLY A 45 2.03 -7.35 1.49
N HIS A 46 1.38 -6.51 0.67
CA HIS A 46 1.64 -6.40 -0.77
C HIS A 46 3.07 -5.96 -1.07
N HIS A 47 3.50 -4.78 -0.58
CA HIS A 47 4.85 -4.28 -0.80
C HIS A 47 5.92 -5.22 -0.21
N GLY A 48 5.63 -5.83 0.95
CA GLY A 48 6.53 -6.80 1.57
C GLY A 48 6.70 -8.09 0.76
N GLY A 49 5.67 -8.53 0.03
CA GLY A 49 5.76 -9.64 -0.91
C GLY A 49 6.62 -9.27 -2.12
N GLU A 50 6.42 -8.07 -2.66
CA GLU A 50 7.19 -7.57 -3.80
C GLU A 50 8.67 -7.40 -3.47
N ASP A 51 8.98 -6.78 -2.33
CA ASP A 51 10.36 -6.53 -1.91
C ASP A 51 11.17 -7.81 -1.70
N ARG A 52 10.52 -8.86 -1.18
CA ARG A 52 11.15 -10.12 -0.80
C ARG A 52 11.19 -11.14 -1.93
N LEU A 53 10.19 -11.14 -2.81
CA LEU A 53 10.01 -12.17 -3.84
C LEU A 53 10.08 -11.59 -5.24
N LEU A 54 9.22 -10.61 -5.55
CA LEU A 54 9.09 -10.10 -6.93
C LEU A 54 10.34 -9.35 -7.40
N PHE A 55 10.81 -8.40 -6.60
CA PHE A 55 11.91 -7.51 -6.97
C PHE A 55 13.25 -8.25 -7.12
N PRO A 56 13.62 -9.19 -6.22
CA PRO A 56 14.80 -10.02 -6.46
C PRO A 56 14.70 -10.82 -7.76
N ALA A 57 13.55 -11.45 -8.04
CA ALA A 57 13.35 -12.21 -9.28
C ALA A 57 13.45 -11.31 -10.52
N LEU A 58 12.83 -10.13 -10.49
CA LEU A 58 12.92 -9.12 -11.55
C LEU A 58 14.36 -8.72 -11.81
N THR A 59 15.10 -8.29 -10.79
CA THR A 59 16.50 -7.85 -10.99
C THR A 59 17.45 -8.98 -11.38
N GLY A 60 17.13 -10.23 -11.04
CA GLY A 60 17.91 -11.40 -11.44
C GLY A 60 17.76 -11.74 -12.93
N GLN A 61 16.58 -11.52 -13.51
CA GLN A 61 16.28 -11.82 -14.92
C GLN A 61 16.37 -10.59 -15.84
N HIS A 62 16.15 -9.40 -15.27
CA HIS A 62 16.13 -8.10 -15.94
C HIS A 62 17.03 -7.09 -15.19
N PRO A 63 18.38 -7.22 -15.29
CA PRO A 63 19.31 -6.35 -14.57
C PRO A 63 19.15 -4.85 -14.89
N GLU A 64 18.60 -4.52 -16.06
CA GLU A 64 18.25 -3.15 -16.45
C GLU A 64 17.22 -2.48 -15.53
N LEU A 65 16.45 -3.27 -14.76
CA LEU A 65 15.44 -2.76 -13.83
C LEU A 65 15.98 -2.42 -12.44
N VAL A 66 17.28 -2.59 -12.16
CA VAL A 66 17.87 -2.33 -10.83
C VAL A 66 17.57 -0.91 -10.34
N GLU A 67 17.66 0.11 -11.21
CA GLU A 67 17.33 1.48 -10.82
C GLU A 67 15.83 1.69 -10.60
N VAL A 68 14.98 1.04 -11.40
CA VAL A 68 13.52 1.11 -11.27
C VAL A 68 13.09 0.50 -9.94
N VAL A 69 13.58 -0.70 -9.64
CA VAL A 69 13.33 -1.41 -8.38
C VAL A 69 13.86 -0.62 -7.18
N GLY A 70 15.04 0.02 -7.32
CA GLY A 70 15.57 0.90 -6.29
C GLY A 70 14.64 2.06 -5.94
N ARG A 71 13.96 2.65 -6.94
CA ARG A 71 12.97 3.72 -6.72
C ARG A 71 11.69 3.17 -6.09
N LEU A 72 11.19 2.02 -6.54
CA LEU A 72 9.99 1.39 -5.97
C LEU A 72 10.19 1.05 -4.48
N ARG A 73 11.37 0.56 -4.10
CA ARG A 73 11.73 0.34 -2.69
C ARG A 73 11.74 1.62 -1.87
N GLN A 74 12.25 2.72 -2.43
CA GLN A 74 12.20 4.02 -1.75
C GLN A 74 10.76 4.50 -1.56
N ASP A 75 9.88 4.28 -2.54
CA ASP A 75 8.45 4.54 -2.40
C ASP A 75 7.83 3.68 -1.29
N HIS A 76 8.18 2.38 -1.22
CA HIS A 76 7.72 1.47 -0.17
C HIS A 76 8.12 1.96 1.24
N ASP A 77 9.37 2.36 1.43
CA ASP A 77 9.87 2.91 2.70
C ASP A 77 9.12 4.19 3.10
N MET A 78 8.83 5.06 2.13
CA MET A 78 8.04 6.27 2.38
C MET A 78 6.59 5.94 2.74
N ILE A 79 5.96 4.98 2.05
CA ILE A 79 4.60 4.54 2.33
C ILE A 79 4.49 3.91 3.73
N GLU A 80 5.44 3.06 4.12
CA GLU A 80 5.45 2.46 5.47
C GLU A 80 5.65 3.53 6.55
N SER A 81 6.46 4.55 6.27
CA SER A 81 6.61 5.72 7.17
C SER A 81 5.30 6.49 7.34
N LEU A 82 4.52 6.69 6.27
CA LEU A 82 3.21 7.33 6.32
C LEU A 82 2.17 6.48 7.07
N ILE A 83 2.18 5.16 6.85
CA ILE A 83 1.35 4.21 7.58
C ILE A 83 1.67 4.26 9.08
N THR A 84 2.95 4.28 9.44
CA THR A 84 3.40 4.39 10.83
C THR A 84 2.93 5.71 11.46
N ALA A 85 3.14 6.84 10.77
CA ALA A 85 2.69 8.15 11.24
C ALA A 85 1.16 8.22 11.44
N PHE A 86 0.39 7.60 10.56
CA PHE A 86 -1.06 7.49 10.72
C PHE A 86 -1.43 6.64 11.95
N ARG A 87 -0.81 5.47 12.14
CA ARG A 87 -1.05 4.61 13.31
C ARG A 87 -0.79 5.36 14.62
N GLU A 88 0.32 6.10 14.69
CA GLU A 88 0.63 6.94 15.85
C GLU A 88 -0.42 8.04 16.09
N ALA A 89 -0.90 8.70 15.03
CA ALA A 89 -1.94 9.72 15.14
C ALA A 89 -3.25 9.14 15.69
N VAL A 90 -3.60 7.91 15.30
CA VAL A 90 -4.72 7.16 15.87
C VAL A 90 -4.51 6.85 17.35
N GLU A 91 -3.32 6.36 17.73
CA GLU A 91 -2.98 6.06 19.13
C GLU A 91 -3.02 7.31 20.02
N ARG A 92 -2.56 8.45 19.50
CA ARG A 92 -2.64 9.77 20.14
C ARG A 92 -4.05 10.36 20.17
N ARG A 93 -5.02 9.71 19.51
CA ARG A 93 -6.41 10.16 19.39
C ARG A 93 -6.51 11.56 18.79
N GLU A 94 -5.75 11.80 17.72
CA GLU A 94 -5.83 13.06 17.00
C GLU A 94 -7.23 13.31 16.43
N PRO A 95 -7.64 14.58 16.20
CA PRO A 95 -8.96 14.89 15.68
C PRO A 95 -9.20 14.26 14.30
N PRO A 96 -10.47 13.98 13.92
CA PRO A 96 -10.80 13.36 12.62
C PRO A 96 -10.18 14.08 11.41
N ALA A 97 -10.16 15.42 11.43
CA ALA A 97 -9.52 16.21 10.37
C ALA A 97 -8.00 16.01 10.28
N SER A 98 -7.33 15.59 11.35
CA SER A 98 -5.91 15.20 11.29
C SER A 98 -5.75 13.84 10.63
N LEU A 99 -6.55 12.86 11.06
CA LEU A 99 -6.53 11.51 10.51
C LEU A 99 -6.84 11.50 9.00
N ASP A 100 -7.82 12.29 8.57
CA ASP A 100 -8.15 12.45 7.15
C ASP A 100 -6.96 13.01 6.33
N ARG A 101 -6.22 14.02 6.85
CA ARG A 101 -5.02 14.53 6.17
C ARG A 101 -3.90 13.49 6.04
N HIS A 102 -3.70 12.66 7.06
CA HIS A 102 -2.74 11.56 6.99
C HIS A 102 -3.13 10.56 5.89
N LEU A 103 -4.40 10.19 5.82
CA LEU A 103 -4.90 9.26 4.81
C LEU A 103 -4.93 9.87 3.41
N GLU A 104 -5.23 11.16 3.27
CA GLU A 104 -5.12 11.89 2.01
C GLU A 104 -3.68 11.88 1.49
N GLY A 105 -2.70 12.15 2.35
CA GLY A 105 -1.28 12.08 1.99
C GLY A 105 -0.87 10.67 1.56
N LEU A 106 -1.29 9.64 2.31
CA LEU A 106 -1.05 8.25 1.97
C LEU A 106 -1.68 7.88 0.61
N ALA A 107 -2.94 8.24 0.38
CA ALA A 107 -3.65 7.97 -0.86
C ALA A 107 -2.95 8.59 -2.07
N ALA A 108 -2.51 9.85 -1.95
CA ALA A 108 -1.79 10.55 -3.02
C ALA A 108 -0.46 9.87 -3.38
N VAL A 109 0.32 9.45 -2.38
CA VAL A 109 1.60 8.77 -2.60
C VAL A 109 1.38 7.38 -3.21
N VAL A 110 0.45 6.60 -2.67
CA VAL A 110 0.13 5.26 -3.17
C VAL A 110 -0.40 5.30 -4.62
N GLU A 111 -1.23 6.29 -4.97
CA GLU A 111 -1.71 6.44 -6.35
C GLU A 111 -0.55 6.71 -7.33
N SER A 112 0.36 7.63 -6.97
CA SER A 112 1.54 7.92 -7.77
C SER A 112 2.43 6.69 -7.92
N HIS A 113 2.65 5.97 -6.82
CA HIS A 113 3.47 4.76 -6.76
C HIS A 113 2.90 3.66 -7.67
N PHE A 114 1.63 3.28 -7.50
CA PHE A 114 0.98 2.25 -8.34
C PHE A 114 1.04 2.62 -9.81
N GLY A 115 0.79 3.89 -10.15
CA GLY A 115 0.91 4.36 -11.53
C GLY A 115 2.31 4.19 -12.08
N TYR A 116 3.35 4.49 -11.30
CA TYR A 116 4.74 4.31 -11.71
C TYR A 116 5.10 2.84 -11.88
N GLU A 117 4.81 2.00 -10.89
CA GLU A 117 5.07 0.57 -10.94
C GLU A 117 4.40 -0.10 -12.13
N GLU A 118 3.10 0.13 -12.33
CA GLU A 118 2.35 -0.46 -13.43
C GLU A 118 2.95 -0.10 -14.79
N ARG A 119 3.39 1.16 -14.96
CA ARG A 119 4.03 1.62 -16.20
C ARG A 119 5.38 0.95 -16.44
N GLN A 120 6.15 0.69 -15.39
CA GLN A 120 7.49 0.13 -15.54
C GLN A 120 7.48 -1.39 -15.66
N LEU A 121 6.63 -2.07 -14.89
CA LEU A 121 6.78 -3.50 -14.66
C LEU A 121 5.80 -4.37 -15.45
N LEU A 122 4.58 -3.90 -15.77
CA LEU A 122 3.54 -4.80 -16.29
C LEU A 122 3.94 -5.56 -17.55
N ALA A 123 4.62 -4.93 -18.50
CA ALA A 123 5.08 -5.60 -19.71
C ALA A 123 6.19 -6.64 -19.42
N VAL A 124 7.04 -6.36 -18.44
CA VAL A 124 8.13 -7.27 -18.04
C VAL A 124 7.57 -8.48 -17.28
N LEU A 125 6.53 -8.27 -16.48
CA LEU A 125 5.86 -9.34 -15.74
C LEU A 125 5.22 -10.39 -16.64
N GLU A 126 4.91 -10.09 -17.90
CA GLU A 126 4.39 -11.06 -18.88
C GLU A 126 5.42 -12.14 -19.25
N SER A 127 6.71 -11.86 -19.08
CA SER A 127 7.81 -12.77 -19.39
C SER A 127 8.62 -13.21 -18.17
N LEU A 128 8.25 -12.79 -16.96
CA LEU A 128 8.97 -13.12 -15.74
C LEU A 128 8.74 -14.58 -15.35
N ASP A 129 9.82 -15.34 -15.14
CA ASP A 129 9.76 -16.69 -14.59
C ASP A 129 9.88 -16.67 -13.07
N LEU A 130 8.78 -16.87 -12.35
CA LEU A 130 8.76 -16.84 -10.88
C LEU A 130 7.88 -17.97 -10.33
N GLU A 131 8.53 -18.97 -9.72
CA GLU A 131 7.85 -20.06 -9.03
C GLU A 131 7.47 -19.66 -7.59
N ALA A 132 6.41 -18.86 -7.44
CA ALA A 132 5.84 -18.50 -6.14
C ALA A 132 4.31 -18.29 -6.23
N PRO A 133 3.54 -18.58 -5.17
CA PRO A 133 2.11 -18.28 -5.14
C PRO A 133 1.84 -16.77 -5.27
N VAL A 134 0.84 -16.40 -6.06
CA VAL A 134 0.54 -14.99 -6.35
C VAL A 134 0.15 -14.22 -5.08
N GLU A 135 -0.44 -14.89 -4.09
CA GLU A 135 -0.83 -14.33 -2.80
C GLU A 135 0.37 -14.09 -1.87
N GLU A 136 1.47 -14.82 -2.05
CA GLU A 136 2.73 -14.57 -1.33
C GLU A 136 3.49 -13.40 -1.96
N VAL A 137 3.41 -13.28 -3.30
CA VAL A 137 4.11 -12.23 -4.06
C VAL A 137 3.38 -10.89 -3.98
N LEU A 138 2.05 -10.89 -4.16
CA LEU A 138 1.24 -9.66 -4.24
C LEU A 138 0.37 -9.43 -2.99
N GLY A 139 0.47 -10.32 -2.00
CA GLY A 139 -0.21 -10.16 -0.72
C GLY A 139 -1.66 -10.67 -0.68
N PRO A 140 -2.34 -10.44 0.45
CA PRO A 140 -3.60 -11.12 0.80
C PRO A 140 -4.79 -10.75 -0.08
N LEU A 141 -4.69 -9.68 -0.85
CA LEU A 141 -5.74 -9.23 -1.78
C LEU A 141 -5.56 -9.78 -3.19
N ALA A 142 -4.66 -10.75 -3.40
CA ALA A 142 -4.41 -11.31 -4.72
C ALA A 142 -5.35 -12.47 -5.12
N GLY A 143 -6.07 -13.06 -4.15
CA GLY A 143 -7.05 -14.14 -4.36
C GLY A 143 -8.47 -13.70 -4.74
#